data_AF-A0A975K354-F1
#
_entry.id   AF-A0A975K354-F1
#
_cell.length_a   1.000
_cell.length_b   1.000
_cell.length_c   1.000
_cell.angle_alpha   90.00
_cell.angle_beta   90.00
_cell.angle_gamma   90.00
#
_symmetry.space_group_name_H-M   'P 1'
#
loop_
_entity.id
_entity.type
_entity.pdbx_description
1 polymer ?
#
loop_
_entity_poly.entity_id
_entity_poly.type
_entity_poly.pdbx_seq_one_letter_code
_entity_poly.pdbx_strand_id
1 'polypeptide(L)'
;MVGLAPPPRPAAQPSPAMQSGAGGDVDGEAPNVSPEEQAQYDKLVGNAMEIIYPQGEGATVSPAVLDQLSGKQDEEAMQVFAQAQPPLQNAPIDNLASTAVMILLTLEDSAAQAQVNLDDAVLYHGGAAILEELAEVAEAAQIHDFSEEELEGALYRGLDLYRISSQRVDPEQLSQEFGQIEQADKAGNLGQLLPGMDQAMQRAG
;
A
#
# COMPACT_ATOMS: atom_id res chain seq x y z
N MET A 1 26.42 -44.16 61.17
CA MET A 1 25.26 -43.34 60.78
C MET A 1 24.93 -43.70 59.33
N VAL A 2 23.85 -44.43 59.11
CA VAL A 2 23.43 -44.99 57.82
C VAL A 2 22.37 -44.05 57.24
N GLY A 3 22.68 -43.39 56.11
CA GLY A 3 21.78 -42.48 55.43
C GLY A 3 20.89 -43.22 54.43
N LEU A 4 19.58 -43.22 54.68
CA LEU A 4 18.54 -43.76 53.81
C LEU A 4 18.30 -42.85 52.61
N ALA A 5 18.32 -43.42 51.40
CA ALA A 5 17.95 -42.73 50.17
C ALA A 5 16.41 -42.58 50.04
N PRO A 6 15.90 -41.46 49.47
CA PRO A 6 14.47 -41.25 49.27
C PRO A 6 13.92 -42.07 48.08
N PRO A 7 12.63 -42.45 48.11
CA PRO A 7 11.99 -43.25 47.06
C PRO A 7 11.67 -42.44 45.79
N PRO A 8 11.59 -43.10 44.62
CA PRO A 8 11.26 -42.46 43.34
C PRO A 8 9.78 -42.03 43.28
N ARG A 9 9.54 -40.88 42.64
CA ARG A 9 8.19 -40.33 42.41
C ARG A 9 7.47 -41.08 41.27
N PRO A 10 6.14 -41.29 41.36
CA PRO A 10 5.36 -41.90 40.30
C PRO A 10 5.21 -40.96 39.09
N ALA A 11 5.27 -41.55 37.90
CA ALA A 11 5.10 -40.87 36.62
C ALA A 11 3.67 -40.32 36.46
N ALA A 12 3.56 -39.06 36.05
CA ALA A 12 2.29 -38.42 35.72
C ALA A 12 1.71 -39.05 34.44
N GLN A 13 0.44 -39.47 34.51
CA GLN A 13 -0.32 -39.91 33.34
C GLN A 13 -0.69 -38.69 32.47
N PRO A 14 -0.64 -38.80 31.13
CA PRO A 14 -1.12 -37.76 30.23
C PRO A 14 -2.65 -37.70 30.28
N SER A 15 -3.18 -36.49 30.50
CA SER A 15 -4.61 -36.19 30.42
C SER A 15 -5.13 -36.40 28.98
N PRO A 16 -6.37 -36.87 28.81
CA PRO A 16 -6.99 -36.99 27.49
C PRO A 16 -7.25 -35.60 26.91
N ALA A 17 -6.80 -35.38 25.67
CA ALA A 17 -7.06 -34.17 24.91
C ALA A 17 -8.58 -34.02 24.70
N MET A 18 -9.13 -32.92 25.21
CA MET A 18 -10.49 -32.52 24.89
C MET A 18 -10.55 -32.13 23.41
N GLN A 19 -11.45 -32.81 22.72
CA GLN A 19 -11.89 -32.53 21.37
C GLN A 19 -12.60 -31.17 21.37
N SER A 20 -11.87 -30.13 20.97
CA SER A 20 -12.42 -28.79 20.73
C SER A 20 -13.30 -28.85 19.50
N GLY A 21 -14.50 -28.29 19.63
CA GLY A 21 -15.58 -28.42 18.69
C GLY A 21 -15.36 -27.68 17.38
N ALA A 22 -16.15 -28.11 16.40
CA ALA A 22 -16.40 -27.48 15.14
C ALA A 22 -16.65 -25.96 15.29
N GLY A 23 -15.65 -25.17 14.91
CA GLY A 23 -15.82 -23.83 14.36
C GLY A 23 -15.30 -23.93 12.93
N GLY A 24 -16.15 -23.63 11.94
CA GLY A 24 -15.82 -23.80 10.54
C GLY A 24 -14.53 -23.08 10.19
N ASP A 25 -13.60 -23.83 9.62
CA ASP A 25 -12.45 -23.32 8.89
C ASP A 25 -12.98 -22.42 7.77
N VAL A 26 -13.07 -21.12 8.05
CA VAL A 26 -12.86 -20.14 7.00
C VAL A 26 -11.38 -20.26 6.74
N ASP A 27 -11.02 -21.09 5.75
CA ASP A 27 -9.68 -21.13 5.17
C ASP A 27 -9.34 -19.69 4.78
N GLY A 28 -8.72 -18.98 5.73
CA GLY A 28 -8.03 -17.74 5.47
C GLY A 28 -6.85 -18.13 4.62
N GLU A 29 -7.07 -18.16 3.31
CA GLU A 29 -6.01 -18.08 2.32
C GLU A 29 -5.15 -16.88 2.74
N ALA A 30 -4.04 -17.18 3.43
CA ALA A 30 -3.00 -16.20 3.62
C ALA A 30 -2.70 -15.63 2.23
N PRO A 31 -2.65 -14.29 2.05
CA PRO A 31 -2.37 -13.71 0.76
C PRO A 31 -1.12 -14.37 0.21
N ASN A 32 -1.28 -15.11 -0.88
CA ASN A 32 -0.22 -15.89 -1.49
C ASN A 32 0.68 -14.94 -2.28
N VAL A 33 1.45 -14.11 -1.57
CA VAL A 33 2.43 -13.20 -2.14
C VAL A 33 3.57 -14.05 -2.71
N SER A 34 3.87 -13.88 -3.99
CA SER A 34 4.99 -14.58 -4.60
C SER A 34 6.33 -14.11 -4.01
N PRO A 35 7.36 -14.97 -3.98
CA PRO A 35 8.70 -14.56 -3.56
C PRO A 35 9.24 -13.35 -4.36
N GLU A 36 8.89 -13.26 -5.64
CA GLU A 36 9.24 -12.16 -6.52
C GLU A 36 8.56 -10.84 -6.09
N GLU A 37 7.26 -10.84 -5.80
CA GLU A 37 6.54 -9.66 -5.29
C GLU A 37 7.09 -9.22 -3.94
N GLN A 38 7.35 -10.15 -3.01
CA GLN A 38 7.93 -9.82 -1.72
C GLN A 38 9.30 -9.15 -1.87
N ALA A 39 10.15 -9.65 -2.78
CA ALA A 39 11.46 -9.05 -3.03
C ALA A 39 11.36 -7.63 -3.64
N GLN A 40 10.35 -7.38 -4.48
CA GLN A 40 10.09 -6.02 -4.99
C GLN A 40 9.60 -5.10 -3.88
N TYR A 41 8.69 -5.57 -3.02
CA TYR A 41 8.18 -4.83 -1.86
C TYR A 41 9.32 -4.46 -0.90
N ASP A 42 10.14 -5.42 -0.49
CA ASP A 42 11.26 -5.19 0.43
C ASP A 42 12.22 -4.14 -0.13
N LYS A 43 12.50 -4.21 -1.43
CA LYS A 43 13.38 -3.24 -2.11
C LYS A 43 12.74 -1.85 -2.20
N LEU A 44 11.44 -1.77 -2.52
CA LEU A 44 10.70 -0.52 -2.59
C LEU A 44 10.70 0.19 -1.24
N VAL A 45 10.30 -0.52 -0.17
CA VAL A 45 10.25 0.03 1.19
C VAL A 45 11.65 0.38 1.67
N GLY A 46 12.65 -0.48 1.46
CA GLY A 46 14.04 -0.18 1.82
C GLY A 46 14.57 1.11 1.18
N ASN A 47 14.33 1.30 -0.11
CA ASN A 47 14.71 2.55 -0.79
C ASN A 47 13.92 3.76 -0.28
N ALA A 48 12.65 3.59 0.09
CA ALA A 48 11.87 4.66 0.70
C ALA A 48 12.47 5.09 2.05
N MET A 49 12.91 4.12 2.86
CA MET A 49 13.61 4.41 4.12
C MET A 49 14.92 5.18 3.90
N GLU A 50 15.64 4.94 2.80
CA GLU A 50 16.83 5.75 2.47
C GLU A 50 16.47 7.20 2.10
N ILE A 51 15.27 7.45 1.56
CA ILE A 51 14.79 8.81 1.26
C ILE A 51 14.37 9.51 2.56
N ILE A 52 13.64 8.80 3.43
CA ILE A 52 13.17 9.32 4.72
C ILE A 52 14.36 9.53 5.67
N TYR A 53 15.31 8.59 5.70
CA TYR A 53 16.47 8.53 6.58
C TYR A 53 17.79 8.38 5.78
N PRO A 54 18.32 9.45 5.17
CA PRO A 54 19.45 9.38 4.23
C PRO A 54 20.78 8.92 4.84
N GLN A 55 20.90 8.76 6.16
CA GLN A 55 22.09 8.22 6.83
C GLN A 55 21.83 6.86 7.51
N GLY A 56 20.72 6.18 7.20
CA GLY A 56 20.35 4.85 7.70
C GLY A 56 19.50 4.85 8.97
N GLU A 57 19.21 3.67 9.51
CA GLU A 57 18.39 3.49 10.73
C GLU A 57 19.00 4.24 11.93
N GLY A 58 18.18 5.08 12.58
CA GLY A 58 18.61 5.96 13.68
C GLY A 58 19.20 7.30 13.24
N ALA A 59 19.24 7.56 11.92
CA ALA A 59 19.56 8.87 11.39
C ALA A 59 18.44 9.88 11.62
N THR A 60 18.77 11.16 11.51
CA THR A 60 17.79 12.23 11.45
C THR A 60 16.98 12.12 10.15
N VAL A 61 15.67 12.30 10.26
CA VAL A 61 14.75 12.43 9.12
C VAL A 61 15.27 13.51 8.16
N SER A 62 15.11 13.26 6.86
CA SER A 62 15.41 14.22 5.81
C SER A 62 14.69 15.56 6.04
N PRO A 63 15.40 16.70 6.04
CA PRO A 63 14.77 18.02 6.18
C PRO A 63 13.68 18.29 5.14
N ALA A 64 13.85 17.77 3.92
CA ALA A 64 12.86 17.92 2.86
C ALA A 64 11.54 17.21 3.19
N VAL A 65 11.62 16.01 3.77
CA VAL A 65 10.43 15.26 4.23
C VAL A 65 9.74 16.02 5.35
N LEU A 66 10.49 16.53 6.34
CA LEU A 66 9.91 17.32 7.43
C LEU A 66 9.24 18.61 6.93
N ASP A 67 9.85 19.30 5.98
CA ASP A 67 9.29 20.51 5.39
C ASP A 67 8.00 20.19 4.60
N GLN A 68 7.97 19.10 3.83
CA GLN A 68 6.77 18.66 3.10
C GLN A 68 5.63 18.27 4.05
N LEU A 69 5.90 17.49 5.11
CA LEU A 69 4.92 17.13 6.15
C LEU A 69 4.40 18.37 6.89
N SER A 70 5.27 19.36 7.12
CA SER A 70 4.91 20.64 7.73
C SER A 70 4.19 21.60 6.78
N GLY A 71 3.94 21.20 5.53
CA GLY A 71 3.20 22.02 4.58
C GLY A 71 4.01 23.08 3.84
N LYS A 72 5.34 23.00 3.90
CA LYS A 72 6.26 23.87 3.14
C LYS A 72 6.66 23.18 1.85
N GLN A 73 5.68 22.80 1.06
CA GLN A 73 5.90 22.12 -0.20
C GLN A 73 6.51 23.06 -1.24
N ASP A 74 7.37 22.52 -2.09
CA ASP A 74 7.89 23.23 -3.24
C ASP A 74 6.78 23.50 -4.27
N GLU A 75 6.80 24.65 -4.93
CA GLU A 75 5.80 25.00 -5.94
C GLU A 75 5.81 24.03 -7.13
N GLU A 76 6.98 23.50 -7.51
CA GLU A 76 7.12 22.50 -8.57
C GLU A 76 6.48 21.16 -8.15
N ALA A 77 6.67 20.75 -6.90
CA ALA A 77 6.05 19.54 -6.35
C ALA A 77 4.50 19.64 -6.38
N MET A 78 3.94 20.81 -6.06
CA MET A 78 2.49 21.02 -6.14
C MET A 78 1.94 20.95 -7.58
N GLN A 79 2.76 21.21 -8.60
CA GLN A 79 2.30 21.13 -10.00
C GLN A 79 1.99 19.70 -10.43
N VAL A 80 2.66 18.70 -9.84
CA VAL A 80 2.38 17.27 -10.08
C VAL A 80 0.92 16.94 -9.76
N PHE A 81 0.35 17.63 -8.78
CA PHE A 81 -1.00 17.39 -8.27
C PHE A 81 -1.99 18.50 -8.64
N ALA A 82 -1.66 19.39 -9.59
CA ALA A 82 -2.49 20.54 -9.94
C ALA A 82 -3.90 20.16 -10.43
N GLN A 83 -4.09 18.93 -10.90
CA GLN A 83 -5.37 18.40 -11.38
C GLN A 83 -6.18 17.67 -10.30
N ALA A 84 -5.67 17.58 -9.07
CA ALA A 84 -6.34 16.91 -7.97
C ALA A 84 -7.69 17.57 -7.65
N GLN A 85 -8.70 16.75 -7.37
CA GLN A 85 -10.04 17.18 -6.96
C GLN A 85 -10.43 16.44 -5.68
N PRO A 86 -10.65 17.13 -4.54
CA PRO A 86 -10.45 18.58 -4.34
C PRO A 86 -8.97 18.98 -4.53
N PRO A 87 -8.66 20.27 -4.78
CA PRO A 87 -7.29 20.77 -4.80
C PRO A 87 -6.59 20.46 -3.48
N LEU A 88 -5.27 20.26 -3.52
CA LEU A 88 -4.48 20.13 -2.29
C LEU A 88 -4.64 21.38 -1.43
N GLN A 89 -4.90 21.14 -0.15
CA GLN A 89 -4.88 22.13 0.90
C GLN A 89 -3.60 21.93 1.71
N ASN A 90 -3.12 22.98 2.37
CA ASN A 90 -2.03 22.86 3.32
C ASN A 90 -2.56 22.30 4.67
N ALA A 91 -3.12 21.09 4.60
CA ALA A 91 -3.71 20.36 5.70
C ALA A 91 -2.90 19.10 6.01
N PRO A 92 -2.85 18.61 7.26
CA PRO A 92 -2.02 17.45 7.63
C PRO A 92 -2.24 16.21 6.75
N ILE A 93 -3.51 15.85 6.46
CA ILE A 93 -3.87 14.73 5.59
C ILE A 93 -3.31 14.90 4.18
N ASP A 94 -3.46 16.09 3.59
CA ASP A 94 -2.97 16.39 2.24
C ASP A 94 -1.44 16.40 2.20
N ASN A 95 -0.79 16.95 3.22
CA ASN A 95 0.67 16.98 3.33
C ASN A 95 1.25 15.56 3.46
N LEU A 96 0.66 14.72 4.31
CA LEU A 96 1.06 13.32 4.48
C LEU A 96 0.88 12.54 3.16
N ALA A 97 -0.32 12.59 2.59
CA ALA A 97 -0.67 11.87 1.36
C ALA A 97 0.22 12.26 0.18
N SER A 98 0.39 13.56 -0.07
CA SER A 98 1.22 14.05 -1.18
C SER A 98 2.71 13.72 -0.97
N THR A 99 3.21 13.78 0.25
CA THR A 99 4.60 13.37 0.58
C THR A 99 4.83 11.90 0.27
N ALA A 100 3.94 11.02 0.72
CA ALA A 100 4.01 9.59 0.44
C ALA A 100 4.01 9.30 -1.07
N VAL A 101 3.12 9.95 -1.82
CA VAL A 101 3.02 9.77 -3.27
C VAL A 101 4.24 10.30 -4.00
N MET A 102 4.81 11.44 -3.60
CA MET A 102 6.05 11.94 -4.21
C MET A 102 7.23 10.98 -4.04
N ILE A 103 7.37 10.38 -2.85
CA ILE A 103 8.38 9.34 -2.61
C ILE A 103 8.11 8.14 -3.51
N LEU A 104 6.85 7.65 -3.56
CA LEU A 104 6.47 6.51 -4.37
C LEU A 104 6.76 6.73 -5.87
N LEU A 105 6.37 7.89 -6.43
CA LEU A 105 6.64 8.25 -7.82
C LEU A 105 8.15 8.32 -8.11
N THR A 106 8.94 8.86 -7.18
CA THR A 106 10.41 8.92 -7.31
C THR A 106 11.01 7.50 -7.38
N LEU A 107 10.49 6.58 -6.55
CA LEU A 107 10.94 5.19 -6.53
C LEU A 107 10.50 4.43 -7.79
N GLU A 108 9.29 4.69 -8.28
CA GLU A 108 8.77 4.13 -9.52
C GLU A 108 9.61 4.58 -10.73
N ASP A 109 9.91 5.88 -10.83
CA ASP A 109 10.78 6.42 -11.89
C ASP A 109 12.17 5.77 -11.85
N SER A 110 12.73 5.57 -10.64
CA SER A 110 14.01 4.88 -10.45
C SER A 110 13.94 3.41 -10.89
N ALA A 111 12.85 2.70 -10.56
CA ALA A 111 12.63 1.33 -11.01
C ALA A 111 12.49 1.24 -12.53
N ALA A 112 11.73 2.15 -13.15
CA ALA A 112 11.56 2.24 -14.59
C ALA A 112 12.89 2.50 -15.31
N GLN A 113 13.74 3.40 -14.78
CA GLN A 113 15.10 3.63 -15.28
C GLN A 113 15.98 2.37 -15.19
N ALA A 114 15.77 1.54 -14.16
CA ALA A 114 16.41 0.24 -14.01
C ALA A 114 15.75 -0.88 -14.84
N GLN A 115 14.76 -0.55 -15.67
CA GLN A 115 13.96 -1.51 -16.46
C GLN A 115 13.23 -2.56 -15.60
N VAL A 116 12.86 -2.17 -14.37
CA VAL A 116 12.07 -2.98 -13.45
C VAL A 116 10.64 -2.44 -13.43
N ASN A 117 9.68 -3.26 -13.84
CA ASN A 117 8.27 -2.97 -13.67
C ASN A 117 7.83 -3.46 -12.29
N LEU A 118 7.35 -2.54 -11.45
CA LEU A 118 6.82 -2.86 -10.14
C LEU A 118 5.38 -3.35 -10.25
N ASP A 119 5.06 -4.42 -9.54
CA ASP A 119 3.69 -4.93 -9.45
C ASP A 119 2.75 -3.92 -8.78
N ASP A 120 1.47 -3.91 -9.17
CA ASP A 120 0.46 -3.01 -8.62
C ASP A 120 0.22 -3.26 -7.13
N ALA A 121 0.23 -4.53 -6.69
CA ALA A 121 0.09 -4.88 -5.30
C ALA A 121 1.29 -4.40 -4.48
N VAL A 122 2.49 -4.48 -5.05
CA VAL A 122 3.71 -3.97 -4.43
C VAL A 122 3.64 -2.46 -4.23
N LEU A 123 3.18 -1.71 -5.23
CA LEU A 123 3.01 -0.26 -5.12
C LEU A 123 1.92 0.13 -4.12
N TYR A 124 0.80 -0.57 -4.12
CA TYR A 124 -0.29 -0.33 -3.18
C TYR A 124 0.17 -0.54 -1.73
N HIS A 125 0.72 -1.72 -1.42
CA HIS A 125 1.17 -2.05 -0.06
C HIS A 125 2.40 -1.25 0.35
N GLY A 126 3.35 -1.04 -0.57
CA GLY A 126 4.53 -0.22 -0.32
C GLY A 126 4.18 1.24 -0.07
N GLY A 127 3.23 1.80 -0.84
CA GLY A 127 2.71 3.14 -0.61
C GLY A 127 2.04 3.31 0.75
N ALA A 128 1.26 2.31 1.19
CA ALA A 128 0.67 2.31 2.53
C ALA A 128 1.74 2.27 3.63
N ALA A 129 2.74 1.40 3.52
CA ALA A 129 3.85 1.32 4.49
C ALA A 129 4.66 2.63 4.57
N ILE A 130 4.91 3.28 3.42
CA ILE A 130 5.56 4.60 3.38
C ILE A 130 4.72 5.65 4.09
N LEU A 131 3.40 5.64 3.89
CA LEU A 131 2.49 6.58 4.53
C LEU A 131 2.47 6.40 6.05
N GLU A 132 2.40 5.17 6.53
CA GLU A 132 2.45 4.84 7.96
C GLU A 132 3.74 5.34 8.61
N GLU A 133 4.91 5.06 8.00
CA GLU A 133 6.19 5.57 8.48
C GLU A 133 6.24 7.09 8.54
N LEU A 134 5.72 7.78 7.51
CA LEU A 134 5.68 9.24 7.48
C LEU A 134 4.77 9.82 8.57
N ALA A 135 3.71 9.12 8.96
CA ALA A 135 2.86 9.53 10.06
C ALA A 135 3.60 9.41 11.40
N GLU A 136 4.34 8.32 11.63
CA GLU A 136 5.19 8.16 12.82
C GLU A 136 6.27 9.25 12.89
N VAL A 137 6.88 9.59 11.74
CA VAL A 137 7.83 10.70 11.62
C VAL A 137 7.18 12.04 11.99
N ALA A 138 5.97 12.31 11.51
CA ALA A 138 5.24 13.55 11.80
C ALA A 138 4.91 13.67 13.29
N GLU A 139 4.49 12.59 13.94
CA GLU A 139 4.21 12.54 15.38
C GLU A 139 5.49 12.79 16.19
N ALA A 140 6.56 12.06 15.87
CA ALA A 140 7.86 12.19 16.55
C ALA A 140 8.46 13.60 16.40
N ALA A 141 8.23 14.26 15.26
CA ALA A 141 8.64 15.64 15.01
C ALA A 141 7.68 16.70 15.58
N GLN A 142 6.58 16.28 16.24
CA GLN A 142 5.53 17.16 16.77
C GLN A 142 4.87 18.04 15.69
N ILE A 143 4.78 17.53 14.46
CA ILE A 143 4.11 18.21 13.35
C ILE A 143 2.59 18.01 13.45
N HIS A 144 2.15 16.75 13.56
CA HIS A 144 0.76 16.36 13.72
C HIS A 144 0.68 14.96 14.30
N ASP A 145 -0.32 14.70 15.15
CA ASP A 145 -0.63 13.39 15.72
C ASP A 145 -1.88 12.86 15.00
N PHE A 146 -1.70 11.86 14.13
CA PHE A 146 -2.75 11.39 13.22
C PHE A 146 -3.62 10.34 13.91
N SER A 147 -4.93 10.58 13.93
CA SER A 147 -5.90 9.54 14.28
C SER A 147 -6.04 8.48 13.18
N GLU A 148 -6.55 7.30 13.52
CA GLU A 148 -6.81 6.21 12.54
C GLU A 148 -7.69 6.68 11.36
N GLU A 149 -8.70 7.52 11.62
CA GLU A 149 -9.58 8.08 10.58
C GLU A 149 -8.82 9.03 9.64
N GLU A 150 -7.88 9.83 10.17
CA GLU A 150 -7.04 10.71 9.35
C GLU A 150 -6.02 9.92 8.53
N LEU A 151 -5.46 8.83 9.07
CA LEU A 151 -4.57 7.92 8.34
C LEU A 151 -5.29 7.25 7.17
N GLU A 152 -6.49 6.73 7.41
CA GLU A 152 -7.34 6.16 6.35
C GLU A 152 -7.69 7.24 5.31
N GLY A 153 -8.04 8.45 5.76
CA GLY A 153 -8.27 9.59 4.87
C GLY A 153 -7.05 9.96 4.03
N ALA A 154 -5.84 9.92 4.61
CA ALA A 154 -4.59 10.18 3.92
C ALA A 154 -4.27 9.07 2.91
N LEU A 155 -4.58 7.82 3.23
CA LEU A 155 -4.42 6.69 2.31
C LEU A 155 -5.32 6.87 1.08
N TYR A 156 -6.63 7.11 1.26
CA TYR A 156 -7.53 7.35 0.12
C TYR A 156 -7.11 8.57 -0.70
N ARG A 157 -6.70 9.64 -0.01
CA ARG A 157 -6.18 10.83 -0.67
C ARG A 157 -4.93 10.50 -1.48
N GLY A 158 -4.01 9.71 -0.94
CA GLY A 158 -2.80 9.26 -1.61
C GLY A 158 -3.10 8.43 -2.86
N LEU A 159 -4.07 7.52 -2.80
CA LEU A 159 -4.52 6.74 -3.96
C LEU A 159 -5.06 7.63 -5.08
N ASP A 160 -5.85 8.65 -4.73
CA ASP A 160 -6.34 9.62 -5.70
C ASP A 160 -5.21 10.42 -6.34
N LEU A 161 -4.28 10.92 -5.53
CA LEU A 161 -3.10 11.67 -6.00
C LEU A 161 -2.19 10.80 -6.87
N TYR A 162 -1.96 9.55 -6.50
CA TYR A 162 -1.17 8.62 -7.28
C TYR A 162 -1.83 8.32 -8.63
N ARG A 163 -3.15 8.06 -8.65
CA ARG A 163 -3.89 7.80 -9.88
C ARG A 163 -3.78 8.93 -10.91
N ILE A 164 -3.80 10.19 -10.48
CA ILE A 164 -3.72 11.34 -11.40
C ILE A 164 -2.30 11.68 -11.85
N SER A 165 -1.28 11.20 -11.13
CA SER A 165 0.12 11.57 -11.36
C SER A 165 0.96 10.44 -11.96
N SER A 166 0.58 9.19 -11.75
CA SER A 166 1.27 8.03 -12.31
C SER A 166 1.12 8.02 -13.84
N GLN A 167 2.25 7.91 -14.53
CA GLN A 167 2.30 7.81 -15.99
C GLN A 167 1.87 6.42 -16.51
N ARG A 168 1.60 5.47 -15.61
CA ARG A 168 1.17 4.10 -15.97
C ARG A 168 -0.20 4.07 -16.62
N VAL A 169 -1.01 5.09 -16.37
CA VAL A 169 -2.33 5.23 -16.97
C VAL A 169 -2.23 6.27 -18.08
N ASP A 170 -2.29 5.82 -19.33
CA ASP A 170 -2.46 6.73 -20.48
C ASP A 170 -3.96 7.09 -20.60
N PRO A 171 -4.36 8.33 -20.25
CA PRO A 171 -5.76 8.74 -20.29
C PRO A 171 -6.30 8.80 -21.72
N GLU A 172 -5.44 9.02 -22.72
CA GLU A 172 -5.84 9.01 -24.13
C GLU A 172 -6.10 7.58 -24.59
N GLN A 173 -5.25 6.64 -24.19
CA GLN A 173 -5.46 5.22 -24.46
C GLN A 173 -6.75 4.71 -23.81
N LEU A 174 -6.96 4.99 -22.53
CA LEU A 174 -8.20 4.60 -21.84
C LEU A 174 -9.44 5.22 -22.50
N SER A 175 -9.38 6.50 -22.88
CA SER A 175 -10.49 7.15 -23.57
C SER A 175 -10.79 6.50 -24.94
N GLN A 176 -9.75 6.08 -25.67
CA GLN A 176 -9.90 5.35 -26.92
C GLN A 176 -10.50 3.96 -26.70
N GLU A 177 -10.04 3.22 -25.69
CA GLU A 177 -10.57 1.90 -25.33
C GLU A 177 -12.04 1.99 -24.92
N PHE A 178 -12.42 2.97 -24.09
CA PHE A 178 -13.83 3.24 -23.75
C PHE A 178 -14.67 3.60 -24.97
N GLY A 179 -14.14 4.41 -25.89
CA GLY A 179 -14.83 4.74 -27.14
C GLY A 179 -15.09 3.51 -28.02
N GLN A 180 -14.17 2.54 -28.05
CA GLN A 180 -14.37 1.28 -28.75
C GLN A 180 -15.46 0.42 -28.09
N ILE A 181 -15.49 0.36 -26.76
CA ILE A 181 -16.53 -0.33 -26.00
C ILE A 181 -17.91 0.29 -26.29
N GLU A 182 -18.04 1.62 -26.27
CA GLU A 182 -19.30 2.31 -26.56
C GLU A 182 -19.78 2.06 -28.00
N GLN A 183 -18.88 2.07 -28.98
CA GLN A 183 -19.22 1.76 -30.37
C GLN A 183 -19.64 0.30 -30.54
N ALA A 184 -18.98 -0.63 -29.84
CA ALA A 184 -19.33 -2.04 -29.86
C ALA A 184 -20.68 -2.32 -29.21
N ASP A 185 -21.01 -1.63 -28.11
CA ASP A 185 -22.33 -1.68 -27.49
C ASP A 185 -23.41 -1.24 -28.47
N LYS A 186 -23.24 -0.06 -29.11
CA LYS A 186 -24.17 0.46 -30.13
C LYS A 186 -24.32 -0.47 -31.33
N ALA A 187 -23.28 -1.21 -31.68
CA ALA A 187 -23.28 -2.18 -32.78
C ALA A 187 -23.81 -3.57 -32.37
N GLY A 188 -24.12 -3.81 -31.09
CA GLY A 188 -24.51 -5.12 -30.57
C GLY A 188 -23.37 -6.15 -30.57
N ASN A 189 -22.12 -5.69 -30.64
CA ASN A 189 -20.91 -6.52 -30.70
C ASN A 189 -20.10 -6.52 -29.40
N LEU A 190 -20.69 -6.05 -28.29
CA LEU A 190 -20.01 -5.95 -27.00
C LEU A 190 -19.39 -7.28 -26.54
N GLY A 191 -20.07 -8.41 -26.81
CA GLY A 191 -19.59 -9.75 -26.47
C GLY A 191 -18.31 -10.20 -27.19
N GLN A 192 -17.94 -9.57 -28.32
CA GLN A 192 -16.66 -9.86 -29.00
C GLN A 192 -15.47 -9.14 -28.34
N LEU A 193 -15.72 -7.97 -27.74
CA LEU A 193 -14.70 -7.16 -27.08
C LEU A 193 -14.53 -7.54 -25.60
N LEU A 194 -15.60 -7.94 -24.93
CA LEU A 194 -15.61 -8.29 -23.51
C LEU A 194 -16.02 -9.76 -23.33
N PRO A 195 -15.12 -10.73 -23.59
CA PRO A 195 -15.43 -12.13 -23.42
C PRO A 195 -15.83 -12.44 -21.98
N GLY A 196 -17.00 -13.06 -21.80
CA GLY A 196 -17.56 -13.41 -20.49
C GLY A 196 -18.67 -12.49 -19.99
N MET A 197 -18.87 -11.32 -20.60
CA MET A 197 -19.95 -10.39 -20.19
C MET A 197 -21.35 -10.96 -20.45
N ASP A 198 -21.53 -11.71 -21.55
CA ASP A 198 -22.78 -12.39 -21.88
C ASP A 198 -23.17 -13.45 -20.83
N GLN A 199 -22.16 -14.12 -20.24
CA GLN A 199 -22.38 -15.13 -19.19
C GLN A 199 -22.77 -14.46 -17.87
N ALA A 200 -22.23 -13.27 -17.57
CA ALA A 200 -22.61 -12.50 -16.40
C ALA A 200 -24.05 -11.97 -16.53
N MET A 201 -24.44 -11.44 -17.69
CA MET A 201 -25.82 -10.96 -17.92
C MET A 201 -26.86 -12.07 -17.87
N GLN A 202 -26.55 -13.27 -18.37
CA GLN A 202 -27.45 -14.43 -18.27
C GLN A 202 -27.62 -14.98 -16.85
N ARG A 203 -26.67 -14.73 -15.95
CA ARG A 203 -26.77 -15.12 -14.53
C ARG A 203 -27.52 -14.10 -13.67
N ALA A 204 -27.66 -12.86 -14.16
CA ALA A 204 -28.26 -11.75 -13.43
C ALA A 204 -29.75 -11.51 -13.77
N GLY A 205 -30.30 -12.20 -14.77
CA GLY A 205 -31.72 -12.17 -15.15
C GLY A 205 -32.45 -13.45 -14.78
#